data_AF-A0A9D9VHH8-F1
#
_entry.id   AF-A0A9D9VHH8-F1
#
_cell.length_a   1.000
_cell.length_b   1.000
_cell.length_c   1.000
_cell.angle_alpha   90.00
_cell.angle_beta   90.00
_cell.angle_gamma   90.00
#
_symmetry.space_group_name_H-M   'P 1'
#
loop_
_entity.id
_entity.type
_entity.pdbx_description
1 polymer ?
#
loop_
_entity_poly.entity_id
_entity_poly.type
_entity_poly.pdbx_seq_one_letter_code
_entity_poly.pdbx_strand_id
1 'polypeptide(L)'
;MPSIRSTRGNKPVAVRKGKNLPENQHLVRSTVMGDRGQVVIPKEIRDRAGLSPGSQLMVMHHQVNGPVVLLPMDQMRDFMEQMKKQMKETLG
;
A
#
# COMPACT_ATOMS: atom_id res chain seq x y z
N MET A 1 40.59 -4.77 26.93
CA MET A 1 39.31 -4.09 26.70
C MET A 1 38.61 -4.74 25.51
N PRO A 2 37.45 -5.39 25.67
CA PRO A 2 36.70 -5.93 24.53
C PRO A 2 35.75 -4.87 23.94
N SER A 3 35.74 -4.79 22.62
CA SER A 3 34.94 -3.89 21.79
C SER A 3 33.45 -4.26 21.80
N ILE A 4 32.58 -3.30 22.14
CA ILE A 4 31.12 -3.46 22.05
C ILE A 4 30.68 -3.16 20.61
N ARG A 5 30.46 -4.21 19.84
CA ARG A 5 29.89 -4.13 18.48
C ARG A 5 28.36 -3.96 18.61
N SER A 6 27.87 -2.72 18.44
CA SER A 6 26.44 -2.39 18.42
C SER A 6 25.76 -3.04 17.20
N THR A 7 25.08 -4.16 17.39
CA THR A 7 24.15 -4.74 16.42
C THR A 7 22.72 -4.27 16.76
N ARG A 8 22.35 -3.08 16.29
CA ARG A 8 20.92 -2.70 16.20
C ARG A 8 20.31 -3.38 14.97
N GLY A 9 20.04 -4.68 15.12
CA GLY A 9 19.14 -5.39 14.23
C GLY A 9 17.75 -4.77 14.31
N ASN A 10 17.21 -4.39 13.15
CA ASN A 10 15.87 -3.87 12.98
C ASN A 10 14.85 -4.93 13.43
N LYS A 11 14.39 -4.87 14.69
CA LYS A 11 13.36 -5.79 15.18
C LYS A 11 12.01 -5.36 14.58
N PRO A 12 11.25 -6.25 13.93
CA PRO A 12 9.94 -5.91 13.41
C PRO A 12 9.02 -5.51 14.58
N VAL A 13 8.37 -4.36 14.43
CA VAL A 13 7.36 -3.87 15.37
C VAL A 13 6.23 -4.90 15.41
N ALA A 14 6.02 -5.51 16.58
CA ALA A 14 5.01 -6.54 16.76
C ALA A 14 3.59 -5.98 16.46
N VAL A 15 3.00 -6.45 15.37
CA VAL A 15 1.61 -6.12 15.00
C VAL A 15 0.66 -6.87 15.94
N ARG A 16 -0.01 -6.14 16.84
CA ARG A 16 -1.07 -6.69 17.70
C ARG A 16 -2.23 -7.21 16.85
N LYS A 17 -2.56 -8.50 16.99
CA LYS A 17 -3.74 -9.12 16.37
C LYS A 17 -5.04 -8.61 17.00
N GLY A 18 -6.02 -8.34 16.13
CA GLY A 18 -7.45 -8.48 16.42
C GLY A 18 -8.15 -7.29 17.06
N LYS A 19 -8.65 -6.36 16.24
CA LYS A 19 -9.94 -5.68 16.46
C LYS A 19 -10.61 -5.49 15.10
N ASN A 20 -11.91 -5.71 15.00
CA ASN A 20 -12.70 -5.31 13.84
C ASN A 20 -12.66 -3.78 13.76
N LEU A 21 -11.82 -3.25 12.85
CA LEU A 21 -11.78 -1.81 12.58
C LEU A 21 -13.01 -1.45 11.73
N PRO A 22 -13.78 -0.39 12.09
CA PRO A 22 -14.90 0.10 11.29
C PRO A 22 -14.50 0.33 9.83
N GLU A 23 -15.46 0.20 8.90
CA GLU A 23 -15.25 0.24 7.44
C GLU A 23 -14.43 1.47 6.99
N ASN A 24 -14.57 2.60 7.69
CA ASN A 24 -13.93 3.87 7.34
C ASN A 24 -12.57 4.12 8.02
N GLN A 25 -11.98 3.12 8.68
CA GLN A 25 -10.70 3.30 9.38
C GLN A 25 -9.51 2.87 8.51
N HIS A 26 -8.58 3.81 8.28
CA HIS A 26 -7.34 3.55 7.58
C HIS A 26 -6.47 2.54 8.36
N LEU A 27 -6.23 1.38 7.75
CA LEU A 27 -5.33 0.36 8.28
C LEU A 27 -3.90 0.65 7.80
N VAL A 28 -3.05 1.12 8.69
CA VAL A 28 -1.63 1.33 8.40
C VAL A 28 -0.81 0.15 8.89
N ARG A 29 -0.02 -0.42 7.99
CA ARG A 29 0.96 -1.48 8.26
C ARG A 29 2.25 -1.19 7.50
N SER A 30 3.38 -1.54 8.10
CA SER A 30 4.68 -1.52 7.42
C SER A 30 5.02 -2.92 6.91
N THR A 31 5.65 -2.96 5.74
CA THR A 31 6.32 -4.16 5.21
C THR A 31 7.72 -3.77 4.79
N VAL A 32 8.61 -4.77 4.66
CA VAL A 32 9.95 -4.60 4.12
C VAL A 32 9.95 -5.00 2.65
N MET A 33 10.74 -4.31 1.84
CA MET A 33 11.02 -4.71 0.46
C MET A 33 12.01 -5.87 0.48
N GLY A 34 11.66 -6.98 -0.15
CA GLY A 34 12.58 -8.12 -0.31
C GLY A 34 13.66 -7.82 -1.34
N ASP A 35 14.68 -8.67 -1.38
CA ASP A 35 15.90 -8.49 -2.18
C ASP A 35 15.66 -8.34 -3.69
N ARG A 36 14.49 -8.74 -4.18
CA ARG A 36 14.08 -8.63 -5.59
C ARG A 36 13.17 -7.43 -5.88
N GLY A 37 13.07 -6.49 -4.96
CA GLY A 37 12.15 -5.35 -5.09
C GLY A 37 10.68 -5.69 -4.82
N GLN A 38 10.39 -6.89 -4.31
CA GLN A 38 9.04 -7.34 -4.03
C GLN A 38 8.54 -6.83 -2.66
N VAL A 39 7.29 -6.40 -2.59
CA VAL A 39 6.61 -6.06 -1.34
C VAL A 39 5.45 -7.01 -1.10
N VAL A 40 5.30 -7.47 0.14
CA VAL A 40 4.16 -8.30 0.53
C VAL A 40 3.06 -7.38 1.04
N ILE A 41 1.91 -7.37 0.37
CA ILE A 41 0.71 -6.71 0.89
C ILE A 41 0.15 -7.60 2.02
N PRO A 42 0.06 -7.12 3.27
CA PRO A 42 -0.51 -7.90 4.38
C PRO A 42 -1.92 -8.41 4.09
N LYS A 43 -2.28 -9.57 4.63
CA LYS A 43 -3.56 -10.24 4.34
C LYS A 43 -4.74 -9.31 4.56
N GLU A 44 -4.76 -8.61 5.68
CA GLU A 44 -5.88 -7.74 6.06
C GLU A 44 -6.07 -6.57 5.09
N ILE A 45 -4.98 -6.09 4.47
CA ILE A 45 -5.03 -5.05 3.45
C ILE A 45 -5.52 -5.64 2.12
N ARG A 46 -5.05 -6.84 1.75
CA ARG A 46 -5.55 -7.53 0.55
C ARG A 46 -7.05 -7.77 0.62
N ASP A 47 -7.53 -8.29 1.74
CA ASP A 47 -8.95 -8.60 1.95
C ASP A 47 -9.81 -7.33 1.86
N ARG A 48 -9.37 -6.21 2.46
CA ARG A 48 -10.07 -4.91 2.36
C ARG A 48 -10.03 -4.29 0.97
N ALA A 49 -8.91 -4.45 0.26
CA ALA A 49 -8.74 -3.90 -1.08
C ALA A 49 -9.31 -4.80 -2.20
N GLY A 50 -9.93 -5.95 -1.85
CA GLY A 50 -10.49 -6.89 -2.82
C GLY A 50 -9.43 -7.64 -3.63
N LEU A 51 -8.19 -7.74 -3.15
CA LEU A 51 -7.08 -8.33 -3.88
C LEU A 51 -7.01 -9.84 -3.72
N SER A 52 -6.94 -10.54 -4.85
CA SER A 52 -6.75 -11.99 -4.95
C SER A 52 -5.43 -12.32 -5.63
N PRO A 53 -4.90 -13.55 -5.48
CA PRO A 53 -3.79 -14.01 -6.30
C PRO A 53 -4.11 -13.82 -7.79
N GLY A 54 -3.20 -13.17 -8.52
CA GLY A 54 -3.41 -12.83 -9.93
C GLY A 54 -4.09 -11.48 -10.19
N SER A 55 -4.54 -10.75 -9.16
CA SER A 55 -5.01 -9.37 -9.32
C SER A 55 -3.94 -8.50 -9.97
N GLN A 56 -4.35 -7.75 -10.99
CA GLN A 56 -3.47 -6.79 -11.68
C GLN A 56 -3.54 -5.43 -10.98
N LEU A 57 -2.36 -4.86 -10.72
CA LEU A 57 -2.21 -3.57 -10.06
C LEU A 57 -1.45 -2.63 -10.99
N MET A 58 -1.96 -1.41 -11.14
CA MET A 58 -1.16 -0.30 -11.66
C MET A 58 -0.24 0.21 -10.55
N VAL A 59 1.03 0.42 -10.90
CA VAL A 59 2.04 1.02 -10.01
C VAL A 59 2.33 2.42 -10.50
N MET A 60 2.13 3.42 -9.65
CA MET A 60 2.40 4.82 -9.99
C MET A 60 3.39 5.44 -9.01
N HIS A 61 4.21 6.36 -9.53
CA HIS A 61 4.98 7.30 -8.73
C HIS A 61 4.85 8.68 -9.40
N HIS A 62 4.54 9.73 -8.64
CA HIS A 62 4.27 11.05 -9.21
C HIS A 62 5.46 12.01 -9.09
N GLN A 63 6.41 11.76 -8.17
CA GLN A 63 7.54 12.65 -7.88
C GLN A 63 8.78 11.86 -7.49
N VAL A 64 9.97 12.45 -7.67
CA VAL A 64 11.23 11.90 -7.16
C VAL A 64 11.14 11.78 -5.63
N ASN A 65 11.40 10.60 -5.08
CA ASN A 65 11.22 10.27 -3.66
C ASN A 65 9.77 10.36 -3.13
N GLY A 66 8.78 10.43 -4.03
CA GLY A 66 7.36 10.41 -3.66
C GLY A 66 6.85 9.01 -3.28
N PRO A 67 5.61 8.92 -2.76
CA PRO A 67 5.00 7.63 -2.43
C PRO A 67 4.80 6.78 -3.69
N VAL A 68 4.95 5.47 -3.52
CA VAL A 68 4.48 4.48 -4.51
C VAL A 68 3.01 4.21 -4.24
N VAL A 69 2.19 4.34 -5.27
CA VAL A 69 0.75 4.05 -5.21
C VAL A 69 0.48 2.78 -6.00
N LEU A 70 -0.28 1.86 -5.39
CA LEU A 70 -0.78 0.65 -6.03
C LEU A 70 -2.29 0.78 -6.19
N LEU A 71 -2.78 0.71 -7.42
CA LEU A 71 -4.20 0.81 -7.73
C LEU A 71 -4.69 -0.46 -8.46
N PRO A 72 -5.75 -1.12 -7.99
CA PRO A 72 -6.34 -2.25 -8.70
C PRO A 72 -6.88 -1.82 -10.07
N MET A 73 -6.60 -2.61 -11.12
CA MET A 73 -6.95 -2.24 -12.51
C MET A 73 -8.47 -2.22 -12.76
N ASP A 74 -9.22 -3.06 -12.06
CA ASP A 74 -10.68 -3.07 -12.03
C ASP A 74 -11.25 -1.76 -11.48
N GLN A 75 -10.65 -1.20 -10.42
CA GLN A 75 -11.04 0.10 -9.84
C GLN A 75 -10.58 1.30 -10.69
N MET A 76 -9.56 1.12 -11.53
CA MET A 76 -9.05 2.18 -12.41
C MET A 76 -10.12 2.69 -13.38
N ARG A 77 -11.00 1.80 -13.86
CA ARG A 77 -12.05 2.18 -14.80
C ARG A 77 -13.02 3.18 -14.17
N ASP A 78 -13.47 2.88 -12.96
CA ASP A 78 -14.39 3.75 -12.22
C ASP A 78 -13.73 5.08 -11.85
N PHE A 79 -12.45 5.03 -11.46
CA PHE A 79 -11.67 6.23 -11.18
C PHE A 79 -11.54 7.14 -12.42
N MET A 80 -11.24 6.57 -13.59
CA MET A 80 -11.14 7.32 -14.84
C MET A 80 -12.47 7.94 -15.26
N GLU A 81 -13.59 7.23 -15.08
CA GLU A 81 -14.91 7.79 -15.37
C GLU A 81 -15.27 8.95 -14.43
N GLN A 82 -14.94 8.84 -13.14
CA GLN A 82 -15.10 9.95 -12.18
C GLN A 82 -14.24 11.16 -12.55
N MET A 83 -12.97 10.94 -12.89
CA MET A 83 -12.07 12.00 -13.33
C MET A 83 -12.60 12.73 -14.58
N LYS A 84 -13.07 11.97 -15.59
CA LYS A 84 -13.67 12.56 -16.80
C LYS A 84 -14.86 13.44 -16.46
N LYS A 85 -15.71 13.00 -15.53
CA LYS A 85 -16.87 13.78 -15.08
C LYS A 85 -16.44 15.10 -14.43
N GLN A 86 -15.50 15.06 -13.49
CA GLN A 86 -14.99 16.27 -12.83
C GLN A 86 -14.27 17.23 -13.79
N MET A 87 -13.51 16.71 -14.76
CA MET A 87 -12.88 17.54 -15.79
C MET A 87 -13.91 18.28 -16.64
N LYS A 88 -15.01 17.62 -17.04
CA LYS A 88 -16.10 18.28 -17.78
C LYS A 88 -16.76 19.39 -16.98
N GLU A 89 -16.93 19.20 -15.67
CA GLU A 89 -17.55 20.19 -14.77
C GLU A 89 -16.64 21.39 -14.47
N THR A 90 -15.32 21.24 -14.64
CA THR A 90 -14.34 22.30 -14.35
C THR A 90 -13.92 23.08 -15.60
N LEU A 91 -14.06 22.49 -16.79
CA LEU A 91 -13.66 23.06 -18.08
C LEU A 91 -14.83 23.43 -19.00
N GLY A 92 -16.08 23.20 -18.57
CA GLY A 92 -17.30 23.60 -19.25
C GLY A 92 -18.02 24.70 -18.50
#